data_AF-A0AAE8HPD7-F1
#
_entry.id   AF-A0AAE8HPD7-F1
#
_cell.length_a   1.000
_cell.length_b   1.000
_cell.length_c   1.000
_cell.angle_alpha   90.00
_cell.angle_beta   90.00
_cell.angle_gamma   90.00
#
_symmetry.space_group_name_H-M   'P 1'
#
loop_
_entity.id
_entity.type
_entity.pdbx_description
1 polymer ?
#
loop_
_entity_poly.entity_id
_entity_poly.type
_entity_poly.pdbx_seq_one_letter_code
_entity_poly.pdbx_strand_id
1 'polypeptide(L)'
;MRSGEAGADPEALRALYGRSDPWPAGPPAPGLRRACLCVEVDEADDVAAAEHWMLAHAGRLTCVRSTGCGCCVIGWDIEGPAAIIDTLPAALAAAFDGPSPAAAPRRAPVAWGRRLWNRCFRRG
;
A
#
# COMPACT_ATOMS: atom_id res chain seq x y z
N MET A 1 -32.49 17.86 -4.29
CA MET A 1 -31.81 16.74 -4.95
C MET A 1 -30.48 17.23 -5.49
N ARG A 2 -29.36 16.79 -4.92
CA ARG A 2 -28.07 16.66 -5.61
C ARG A 2 -27.41 15.40 -5.09
N SER A 3 -27.28 14.42 -5.99
CA SER A 3 -26.51 13.19 -5.86
C SER A 3 -25.14 13.52 -5.24
N GLY A 4 -24.63 12.80 -4.25
CA GLY A 4 -24.54 11.33 -4.23
C GLY A 4 -23.27 10.85 -4.93
N GLU A 5 -22.17 11.60 -4.87
CA GLU A 5 -20.83 11.07 -5.13
C GLU A 5 -20.26 10.68 -3.77
N ALA A 6 -20.44 9.42 -3.39
CA ALA A 6 -19.86 8.88 -2.16
C ALA A 6 -18.35 8.65 -2.38
N GLY A 7 -17.61 9.74 -2.58
CA GLY A 7 -16.17 9.74 -2.39
C GLY A 7 -15.87 9.36 -0.94
N ALA A 8 -14.74 8.68 -0.73
CA ALA A 8 -14.28 8.32 0.61
C ALA A 8 -14.27 9.55 1.53
N ASP A 9 -14.66 9.35 2.80
CA ASP A 9 -14.73 10.44 3.78
C ASP A 9 -13.37 11.15 3.89
N PRO A 10 -13.28 12.45 3.59
CA PRO A 10 -12.00 13.15 3.46
C PRO A 10 -11.26 13.29 4.80
N GLU A 11 -11.99 13.27 5.92
CA GLU A 11 -11.37 13.29 7.25
C GLU A 11 -10.76 11.92 7.57
N ALA A 12 -11.47 10.84 7.26
CA ALA A 12 -10.97 9.47 7.41
C ALA A 12 -9.75 9.21 6.53
N LEU A 13 -9.74 9.72 5.29
CA LEU A 13 -8.55 9.67 4.42
C LEU A 13 -7.38 10.43 5.04
N ARG A 14 -7.61 11.63 5.55
CA ARG A 14 -6.54 12.42 6.18
C ARG A 14 -5.98 11.72 7.42
N ALA A 15 -6.84 11.07 8.20
CA ALA A 15 -6.43 10.24 9.34
C ALA A 15 -5.62 9.02 8.89
N LEU A 16 -6.04 8.35 7.82
CA LEU A 16 -5.33 7.22 7.22
C LEU A 16 -3.93 7.61 6.74
N TYR A 17 -3.82 8.71 5.98
CA TYR A 17 -2.53 9.22 5.49
C TYR A 17 -1.63 9.73 6.62
N GLY A 18 -2.21 10.27 7.68
CA GLY A 18 -1.49 10.72 8.87
C GLY A 18 -1.08 9.59 9.82
N ARG A 19 -1.59 8.36 9.63
CA ARG A 19 -1.30 7.23 10.52
C ARG A 19 0.16 6.83 10.42
N SER A 20 0.82 6.76 11.57
CA SER A 20 2.22 6.39 11.71
C SER A 20 2.37 5.35 12.81
N ASP A 21 2.20 4.08 12.46
CA ASP A 21 2.40 2.99 13.40
C ASP A 21 3.87 2.55 13.41
N PRO A 22 4.45 2.22 14.58
CA PRO A 22 5.77 1.60 14.63
C PRO A 22 5.71 0.21 13.99
N TRP A 23 6.65 -0.07 13.09
CA TRP A 23 6.68 -1.36 12.41
C TRP A 23 7.15 -2.47 13.36
N PRO A 24 6.42 -3.60 13.49
CA PRO A 24 6.78 -4.69 14.39
C PRO A 24 8.08 -5.37 13.98
N ALA A 25 8.95 -5.63 14.96
CA ALA A 25 10.19 -6.37 14.77
C ALA A 25 9.91 -7.88 14.62
N GLY A 26 10.70 -8.57 13.79
CA GLY A 26 10.58 -10.01 13.60
C GLY A 26 9.41 -10.43 12.67
N PRO A 27 9.12 -11.74 12.57
CA PRO A 27 8.02 -12.26 11.75
C PRO A 27 6.65 -11.91 12.36
N PRO A 28 5.56 -11.88 11.55
CA PRO A 28 4.22 -11.67 12.06
C PRO A 28 3.82 -12.79 13.05
N ALA A 29 3.04 -12.44 14.07
CA ALA A 29 2.50 -13.41 15.01
C ALA A 29 1.57 -14.44 14.31
N PRO A 30 1.37 -15.64 14.88
CA PRO A 30 0.47 -16.63 14.29
C PRO A 30 -0.93 -16.08 14.01
N GLY A 31 -1.43 -16.29 12.79
CA GLY A 31 -2.72 -15.77 12.34
C GLY A 31 -2.69 -14.33 11.80
N LEU A 32 -1.55 -13.64 11.86
CA LEU A 32 -1.32 -12.38 11.18
C LEU A 32 -0.58 -12.58 9.86
N ARG A 33 -0.78 -11.64 8.92
CA ARG A 33 -0.05 -11.54 7.66
C ARG A 33 0.39 -10.10 7.43
N ARG A 34 1.41 -9.98 6.58
CA ARG A 34 1.91 -8.71 6.08
C ARG A 34 1.65 -8.61 4.58
N ALA A 35 1.33 -7.41 4.14
CA ALA A 35 1.23 -7.08 2.73
C ALA A 35 1.80 -5.69 2.49
N CYS A 36 2.22 -5.46 1.26
CA CYS A 36 2.56 -4.15 0.76
C CYS A 36 1.56 -3.78 -0.32
N LEU A 37 1.01 -2.57 -0.22
CA LEU A 37 0.11 -2.00 -1.21
C LEU A 37 0.79 -0.78 -1.81
N CYS A 38 0.87 -0.73 -3.14
CA CYS A 38 1.50 0.36 -3.89
C CYS A 38 0.67 0.64 -5.14
N VAL A 39 0.26 1.89 -5.32
CA VAL A 39 -0.51 2.36 -6.48
C VAL A 39 0.11 3.63 -7.05
N GLU A 40 0.03 3.80 -8.37
CA GLU A 40 0.46 5.05 -9.04
C GLU A 40 -0.63 6.12 -8.86
N VAL A 41 -0.24 7.37 -8.67
CA VAL A 41 -1.19 8.47 -8.38
C VAL A 41 -2.08 8.84 -9.57
N ASP A 42 -1.69 8.45 -10.78
CA ASP A 42 -2.41 8.68 -12.03
C ASP A 42 -3.42 7.57 -12.36
N GLU A 43 -3.31 6.40 -11.71
CA GLU A 43 -4.29 5.31 -11.79
C GLU A 43 -5.41 5.53 -10.76
N ALA A 44 -6.31 6.47 -11.07
CA ALA A 44 -7.36 6.94 -10.14
C ALA A 44 -8.26 5.82 -9.59
N ASP A 45 -8.57 4.80 -10.40
CA ASP A 45 -9.38 3.65 -9.98
C ASP A 45 -8.64 2.78 -8.96
N ASP A 46 -7.34 2.56 -9.15
CA ASP A 46 -6.50 1.80 -8.23
C ASP A 46 -6.30 2.55 -6.91
N VAL A 47 -6.12 3.88 -6.98
CA VAL A 47 -6.07 4.75 -5.80
C VAL A 47 -7.38 4.66 -5.01
N ALA A 48 -8.52 4.81 -5.67
CA ALA A 48 -9.83 4.74 -5.02
C ALA A 48 -10.07 3.35 -4.39
N ALA A 49 -9.71 2.27 -5.09
CA ALA A 49 -9.85 0.92 -4.58
C ALA A 49 -8.96 0.65 -3.36
N ALA A 50 -7.70 1.14 -3.40
CA ALA A 50 -6.76 1.06 -2.30
C ALA A 50 -7.26 1.81 -1.06
N GLU A 51 -7.64 3.08 -1.24
CA GLU A 51 -8.15 3.92 -0.17
C GLU A 51 -9.43 3.34 0.45
N HIS A 52 -10.36 2.88 -0.38
CA HIS A 52 -11.60 2.26 0.09
C HIS A 52 -11.34 1.02 0.94
N TRP A 53 -10.47 0.13 0.46
CA TRP A 53 -10.09 -1.08 1.21
C TRP A 53 -9.40 -0.73 2.53
N MET A 54 -8.45 0.21 2.48
CA MET A 54 -7.72 0.66 3.67
C MET A 54 -8.67 1.26 4.71
N LEU A 55 -9.63 2.11 4.30
CA LEU A 55 -10.61 2.70 5.22
C LEU A 55 -11.55 1.64 5.82
N ALA A 56 -12.03 0.69 5.00
CA ALA A 56 -12.91 -0.37 5.46
C ALA A 56 -12.26 -1.29 6.51
N HIS A 57 -10.94 -1.41 6.50
CA HIS A 57 -10.20 -2.35 7.33
C HIS A 57 -9.21 -1.73 8.31
N ALA A 58 -8.96 -0.41 8.26
CA ALA A 58 -7.97 0.29 9.07
C ALA A 58 -8.07 -0.02 10.57
N GLY A 59 -9.29 -0.06 11.12
CA GLY A 59 -9.52 -0.37 12.53
C GLY A 59 -9.19 -1.81 12.94
N ARG A 60 -8.98 -2.71 11.99
CA ARG A 60 -8.65 -4.13 12.19
C ARG A 60 -7.18 -4.45 11.88
N LEU A 61 -6.47 -3.53 11.24
CA LEU A 61 -5.04 -3.66 10.95
C LEU A 61 -4.25 -3.34 12.22
N THR A 62 -3.33 -4.24 12.57
CA THR A 62 -2.44 -4.10 13.73
C THR A 62 -1.34 -3.09 13.48
N CYS A 63 -0.94 -2.91 12.21
CA CYS A 63 0.03 -1.91 11.81
C CYS A 63 -0.30 -1.38 10.41
N VAL A 64 -0.22 -0.06 10.25
CA VAL A 64 -0.24 0.64 8.95
C VAL A 64 0.91 1.63 8.94
N ARG A 65 1.78 1.50 7.94
CA ARG A 65 2.91 2.41 7.72
C ARG A 65 2.87 2.93 6.30
N SER A 66 2.80 4.26 6.16
CA SER A 66 2.97 4.90 4.85
C SER A 66 4.40 4.70 4.32
N THR A 67 4.51 4.26 3.07
CA THR A 67 5.79 3.97 2.39
C THR A 67 5.97 4.74 1.09
N GLY A 68 4.92 5.40 0.57
CA GLY A 68 4.98 6.23 -0.63
C GLY A 68 5.53 7.63 -0.37
N CYS A 69 6.17 8.24 -1.37
CA CYS A 69 6.52 9.67 -1.34
C CYS A 69 5.29 10.58 -1.54
N GLY A 70 4.14 10.02 -1.94
CA GLY A 70 2.93 10.76 -2.34
C GLY A 70 3.08 11.56 -3.64
N CYS A 71 4.25 11.48 -4.28
CA CYS A 71 4.65 12.31 -5.42
C CYS A 71 4.38 11.64 -6.78
N CYS A 72 4.56 10.32 -6.83
CA CYS A 72 4.30 9.48 -8.01
C CYS A 72 3.59 8.17 -7.63
N VAL A 73 3.71 7.76 -6.37
CA VAL A 73 3.14 6.52 -5.85
C VAL A 73 2.61 6.76 -4.45
N ILE A 74 1.51 6.10 -4.15
CA ILE A 74 0.94 5.97 -2.82
C ILE A 74 1.22 4.56 -2.37
N GLY A 75 1.69 4.39 -1.13
CA GLY A 75 2.01 3.06 -0.64
C GLY A 75 1.86 2.91 0.87
N TRP A 76 1.48 1.70 1.27
CA TRP A 76 1.37 1.29 2.66
C TRP A 76 1.96 -0.09 2.85
N ASP A 77 2.77 -0.24 3.89
CA ASP A 77 3.00 -1.55 4.48
C ASP A 77 1.95 -1.77 5.57
N ILE A 78 1.33 -2.94 5.56
CA ILE A 78 0.26 -3.30 6.49
C ILE A 78 0.53 -4.64 7.17
N GLU A 79 0.12 -4.74 8.42
CA GLU A 79 0.02 -5.99 9.16
C GLU A 79 -1.39 -6.11 9.74
N GLY A 80 -1.95 -7.31 9.69
CA GLY A 80 -3.26 -7.57 10.27
C GLY A 80 -3.65 -9.04 10.16
N PRO A 81 -4.89 -9.39 10.55
CA PRO A 81 -5.39 -10.77 10.47
C PRO A 81 -5.26 -11.32 9.04
N ALA A 82 -4.76 -12.55 8.91
CA ALA A 82 -4.59 -13.20 7.61
C ALA A 82 -5.88 -13.16 6.77
N ALA A 83 -7.01 -13.48 7.39
CA ALA A 83 -8.33 -13.44 6.76
C ALA A 83 -8.75 -12.06 6.22
N ILE A 84 -8.14 -10.97 6.69
CA ILE A 84 -8.37 -9.62 6.16
C ILE A 84 -7.38 -9.31 5.06
N ILE A 85 -6.10 -9.56 5.30
CA ILE A 85 -5.05 -9.35 4.28
C ILE A 85 -5.32 -10.17 3.02
N ASP A 86 -5.88 -11.37 3.14
CA ASP A 86 -6.25 -12.23 2.01
C ASP A 86 -7.46 -11.70 1.20
N THR A 87 -8.17 -10.68 1.69
CA THR A 87 -9.23 -9.98 0.93
C THR A 87 -8.69 -8.82 0.09
N LEU A 88 -7.39 -8.51 0.20
CA LEU A 88 -6.76 -7.45 -0.57
C LEU A 88 -6.90 -7.76 -2.07
N PRO A 89 -7.38 -6.82 -2.90
CA PRO A 89 -7.49 -7.06 -4.34
C PRO A 89 -6.14 -7.46 -4.92
N ALA A 90 -6.10 -8.55 -5.69
CA ALA A 90 -4.85 -9.09 -6.23
C ALA A 90 -4.07 -8.10 -7.10
N ALA A 91 -4.76 -7.14 -7.73
CA ALA A 91 -4.16 -6.05 -8.49
C ALA A 91 -3.36 -5.07 -7.61
N LEU A 92 -3.74 -4.93 -6.34
CA LEU A 92 -3.13 -4.00 -5.37
C LEU A 92 -2.15 -4.70 -4.43
N ALA A 93 -2.23 -6.03 -4.33
CA ALA A 93 -1.49 -6.84 -3.38
C ALA A 93 -0.11 -7.25 -3.89
N ALA A 94 0.95 -6.81 -3.23
CA ALA A 94 2.24 -7.50 -3.26
C ALA A 94 2.41 -8.30 -1.96
N ALA A 95 2.42 -9.63 -2.07
CA ALA A 95 2.72 -10.50 -0.92
C ALA A 95 4.11 -10.14 -0.36
N PHE A 96 4.17 -9.82 0.94
CA PHE A 96 5.40 -9.39 1.60
C PHE A 96 5.65 -10.18 2.89
N ASP A 97 6.65 -11.06 2.86
CA ASP A 97 6.99 -11.96 3.99
C ASP A 97 8.35 -11.62 4.64
N GLY A 98 8.92 -10.45 4.31
CA GLY A 98 10.26 -10.07 4.78
C GLY A 98 10.25 -9.25 6.08
N PRO A 99 11.41 -9.16 6.78
CA PRO A 99 11.62 -8.05 7.70
C PRO A 99 11.53 -6.74 6.91
N SER A 100 10.81 -5.76 7.44
CA SER A 100 10.68 -4.43 6.83
C SER A 100 12.06 -3.91 6.41
N PRO A 101 12.27 -3.45 5.17
CA PRO A 101 13.52 -2.79 4.83
C PRO A 101 13.54 -1.45 5.57
N ALA A 102 14.40 -1.32 6.58
CA ALA A 102 14.71 -0.01 7.17
C ALA A 102 15.41 0.93 6.17
N ALA A 103 15.76 0.48 4.96
CA ALA A 103 16.32 1.32 3.91
C ALA A 103 16.19 0.64 2.54
N ALA A 104 15.30 1.12 1.67
CA ALA A 104 15.46 1.17 0.20
C ALA A 104 14.11 1.51 -0.45
N PRO A 105 14.06 2.38 -1.47
CA PRO A 105 12.85 2.65 -2.22
C PRO A 105 12.46 1.39 -3.00
N ARG A 106 11.40 0.71 -2.57
CA ARG A 106 10.86 -0.45 -3.26
C ARG A 106 9.84 0.02 -4.30
N ARG A 107 10.33 0.20 -5.53
CA ARG A 107 9.46 0.25 -6.72
C ARG A 107 8.71 -1.08 -6.81
N ALA A 108 7.39 -1.05 -6.66
CA ALA A 108 6.53 -2.11 -7.16
C ALA A 108 6.42 -1.99 -8.70
N PRO A 109 6.11 -3.09 -9.41
CA PRO A 109 6.19 -3.13 -10.86
C PRO A 109 4.81 -2.90 -11.48
N VAL A 110 4.55 -1.75 -12.10
CA VAL A 110 3.52 -1.67 -13.14
C VAL A 110 4.03 -0.98 -14.43
N ALA A 111 3.84 -1.74 -15.51
CA ALA A 111 3.78 -1.42 -16.94
C ALA A 111 4.77 -0.49 -17.68
N TRP A 112 5.50 0.47 -17.09
CA TRP A 112 6.42 1.36 -17.86
C TRP A 112 7.93 1.16 -17.62
N GLY A 113 8.31 0.15 -16.84
CA GLY A 113 9.71 -0.08 -16.43
C GLY A 113 10.61 -0.84 -17.41
N ARG A 114 10.11 -1.38 -18.54
CA ARG A 114 10.94 -2.26 -19.40
C ARG A 114 11.95 -1.52 -20.28
N ARG A 115 11.75 -0.24 -20.63
CA ARG A 115 12.65 0.46 -21.58
C ARG A 115 13.75 1.31 -20.93
N LEU A 116 13.54 1.84 -19.72
CA LEU A 116 14.57 2.63 -19.02
C LEU A 116 15.56 1.77 -18.23
N TRP A 117 15.16 0.56 -17.82
CA TRP A 117 16.04 -0.36 -17.08
C TRP A 117 17.25 -0.83 -17.91
N ASN A 118 17.08 -1.05 -19.22
CA ASN A 118 18.17 -1.55 -20.08
C ASN A 118 19.24 -0.50 -20.44
N ARG A 119 19.03 0.80 -20.14
CA ARG A 119 19.99 1.85 -20.52
C ARG A 119 21.06 2.13 -19.48
N CYS A 120 20.83 1.76 -18.21
CA CYS A 120 21.78 2.04 -17.12
C CYS A 120 22.61 0.83 -16.66
N PHE A 121 22.31 -0.39 -17.13
CA PHE A 121 23.00 -1.62 -16.71
C PHE A 121 23.81 -2.32 -17.82
N ARG A 122 24.26 -1.57 -18.84
CA ARG A 122 25.24 -2.09 -19.80
C ARG A 122 26.15 -1.00 -20.36
N ARG A 123 27.05 -0.48 -19.53
CA ARG A 123 28.41 -0.10 -19.94
C ARG A 123 29.23 0.36 -18.74
N GLY A 124 30.35 -0.33 -18.53
CA GLY A 124 31.61 0.21 -17.99
C GLY A 124 31.59 0.54 -16.52
#